data_AF-A0A843ERT7-F1
#
_entry.id   AF-A0A843ERT7-F1
#
_cell.length_a   1.000
_cell.length_b   1.000
_cell.length_c   1.000
_cell.angle_alpha   90.00
_cell.angle_beta   90.00
_cell.angle_gamma   90.00
#
_symmetry.space_group_name_H-M   'P 1'
#
loop_
_entity.id
_entity.type
_entity.pdbx_description
1 polymer ?
#
loop_
_entity_poly.entity_id
_entity_poly.type
_entity_poly.pdbx_seq_one_letter_code
_entity_poly.pdbx_strand_id
1 'polypeptide(L)'
;KSIVMEKINGSLVKDIMSSIDDEKRKELALAIGENIKAFHDGDIIHGDLTGSNMILIDDDLDDISNNLAIFDFGLGKYSDLLEDKAADLLVLKKSFQSIDYDIAIQTFDWILEAYDSNNQSKMANKIAEIESRGRYTH
;
A
#
# COMPACT_ATOMS: atom_id res chain seq x y z
N LYS A 1 -9.66 26.85 -8.36
CA LYS A 1 -10.32 25.59 -8.79
C LYS A 1 -10.53 24.78 -7.52
N SER A 2 -11.75 24.39 -7.16
CA SER A 2 -12.02 23.56 -5.98
C SER A 2 -12.37 22.15 -6.43
N ILE A 3 -11.77 21.15 -5.80
CA ILE A 3 -12.15 19.74 -5.96
C ILE A 3 -13.08 19.43 -4.78
N VAL A 4 -14.26 18.91 -5.06
CA VAL A 4 -15.20 18.42 -4.04
C VAL A 4 -15.13 16.89 -4.10
N MET A 5 -14.90 16.28 -2.95
CA MET A 5 -14.81 14.82 -2.80
C MET A 5 -15.81 14.37 -1.76
N GLU A 6 -16.19 13.10 -1.83
CA GLU A 6 -16.98 12.46 -0.79
C GLU A 6 -16.19 12.43 0.51
N LYS A 7 -16.88 12.68 1.63
CA LYS A 7 -16.29 12.47 2.95
C LYS A 7 -16.41 10.99 3.28
N ILE A 8 -15.27 10.31 3.33
CA ILE A 8 -15.17 8.92 3.77
C ILE A 8 -15.07 8.92 5.30
N ASN A 9 -15.96 8.18 5.97
CA ASN A 9 -15.87 7.96 7.41
C ASN A 9 -15.12 6.66 7.68
N GLY A 10 -14.37 6.63 8.79
CA GLY A 10 -13.55 5.50 9.17
C GLY A 10 -12.14 5.92 9.59
N SER A 11 -11.33 4.94 9.95
CA SER A 11 -9.97 5.15 10.46
C SER A 11 -8.94 5.01 9.35
N LEU A 12 -7.87 5.80 9.46
CA LEU A 12 -6.72 5.67 8.56
C LEU A 12 -6.01 4.35 8.83
N VAL A 13 -5.55 3.67 7.79
CA VAL A 13 -4.80 2.42 7.91
C VAL A 13 -3.59 2.59 8.82
N LYS A 14 -2.90 3.73 8.76
CA LYS A 14 -1.75 4.01 9.62
C LYS A 14 -2.07 4.00 11.13
N ASP A 15 -3.31 4.30 11.50
CA ASP A 15 -3.72 4.45 12.89
C ASP A 15 -4.22 3.11 13.46
N ILE A 16 -4.70 2.20 12.61
CA ILE A 16 -5.26 0.90 13.03
C ILE A 16 -4.30 -0.27 12.88
N MET A 17 -3.32 -0.20 11.96
CA MET A 17 -2.47 -1.32 11.57
C MET A 17 -1.81 -2.05 12.76
N SER A 18 -1.33 -1.30 13.76
CA SER A 18 -0.68 -1.87 14.95
C SER A 18 -1.65 -2.28 16.06
N SER A 19 -2.93 -1.91 15.96
CA SER A 19 -3.93 -2.11 17.01
C SER A 19 -4.85 -3.31 16.78
N ILE A 20 -5.03 -3.72 15.52
CA ILE A 20 -5.81 -4.89 15.13
C ILE A 20 -4.99 -6.18 15.34
N ASP A 21 -5.68 -7.30 15.51
CA ASP A 21 -5.04 -8.62 15.62
C ASP A 21 -4.40 -9.07 14.29
N ASP A 22 -3.59 -10.12 14.35
CA ASP A 22 -2.83 -10.62 13.20
C ASP A 22 -3.72 -11.15 12.07
N GLU A 23 -4.90 -11.70 12.39
CA GLU A 23 -5.84 -12.24 11.40
C GLU A 23 -6.43 -11.09 10.57
N LYS A 24 -6.96 -10.06 11.25
CA LYS A 24 -7.48 -8.85 10.60
C LYS A 24 -6.40 -8.04 9.92
N ARG A 25 -5.18 -8.00 10.47
CA ARG A 25 -4.04 -7.36 9.79
C ARG A 25 -3.68 -8.07 8.50
N LYS A 26 -3.74 -9.40 8.48
CA LYS A 26 -3.52 -10.17 7.26
C LYS A 26 -4.61 -9.89 6.23
N GLU A 27 -5.87 -9.91 6.61
CA GLU A 27 -6.99 -9.56 5.71
C GLU A 27 -6.81 -8.16 5.11
N LEU A 28 -6.46 -7.17 5.94
CA LEU A 28 -6.16 -5.81 5.51
C LEU A 28 -4.97 -5.75 4.54
N ALA A 29 -3.89 -6.45 4.83
CA ALA A 29 -2.72 -6.52 3.97
C ALA A 29 -3.04 -7.11 2.59
N LEU A 30 -3.85 -8.16 2.55
CA LEU A 30 -4.29 -8.79 1.30
C LEU A 30 -5.16 -7.82 0.49
N ALA A 31 -6.15 -7.17 1.13
CA ALA A 31 -7.01 -6.18 0.47
C ALA A 31 -6.20 -5.00 -0.10
N ILE A 32 -5.19 -4.52 0.65
CA ILE A 32 -4.26 -3.49 0.17
C ILE A 32 -3.51 -3.96 -1.07
N GLY A 33 -2.91 -5.16 -1.04
CA GLY A 33 -2.17 -5.73 -2.16
C GLY A 33 -3.01 -5.90 -3.42
N GLU A 34 -4.25 -6.40 -3.28
CA GLU A 34 -5.20 -6.57 -4.38
C GLU A 34 -5.62 -5.24 -5.01
N ASN A 35 -5.92 -4.23 -4.20
CA ASN A 35 -6.27 -2.89 -4.70
C ASN A 35 -5.09 -2.23 -5.43
N ILE A 36 -3.87 -2.34 -4.88
CA ILE A 36 -2.67 -1.81 -5.53
C ILE A 36 -2.42 -2.50 -6.86
N LYS A 37 -2.57 -3.83 -6.90
CA LYS A 37 -2.49 -4.60 -8.14
C LYS A 37 -3.49 -4.06 -9.17
N ALA A 38 -4.75 -3.85 -8.78
CA ALA A 38 -5.80 -3.44 -9.70
C ALA A 38 -5.46 -2.14 -10.44
N PHE A 39 -4.96 -1.11 -9.74
CA PHE A 39 -4.59 0.14 -10.40
C PHE A 39 -3.21 0.07 -11.09
N HIS A 40 -2.25 -0.71 -10.59
CA HIS A 40 -0.99 -0.97 -11.29
C HIS A 40 -1.18 -1.78 -12.59
N ASP A 41 -2.13 -2.71 -12.65
CA ASP A 41 -2.49 -3.43 -13.88
C ASP A 41 -3.16 -2.51 -14.91
N GLY A 42 -3.75 -1.40 -14.45
CA GLY A 42 -4.23 -0.29 -15.28
C GLY A 42 -3.17 0.78 -15.57
N ASP A 43 -1.89 0.50 -15.28
CA ASP A 43 -0.75 1.40 -15.45
C ASP A 43 -0.88 2.73 -14.71
N ILE A 44 -1.63 2.77 -13.61
CA ILE A 44 -1.75 3.92 -12.73
C ILE A 44 -0.74 3.73 -11.59
N ILE A 45 0.06 4.76 -11.31
CA ILE A 45 0.95 4.84 -10.15
C ILE A 45 0.37 5.89 -9.22
N HIS A 46 0.28 5.60 -7.92
CA HIS A 46 -0.24 6.52 -6.92
C HIS A 46 0.74 7.65 -6.62
N GLY A 47 2.02 7.32 -6.41
CA GLY A 47 3.11 8.28 -6.18
C GLY A 47 3.23 8.80 -4.74
N ASP A 48 2.31 8.44 -3.86
CA ASP A 48 2.33 8.74 -2.41
C ASP A 48 1.58 7.65 -1.63
N LEU A 49 1.88 6.40 -1.92
CA LEU A 49 1.15 5.27 -1.35
C LEU A 49 1.53 5.07 0.12
N THR A 50 0.77 5.68 1.04
CA THR A 50 1.03 5.62 2.50
C THR A 50 -0.21 5.18 3.26
N GLY A 51 -0.04 4.71 4.51
CA GLY A 51 -1.18 4.39 5.38
C GLY A 51 -2.07 5.58 5.75
N SER A 52 -1.64 6.82 5.47
CA SER A 52 -2.49 8.02 5.62
C SER A 52 -3.38 8.30 4.40
N ASN A 53 -3.11 7.63 3.28
CA ASN A 53 -3.88 7.74 2.04
C ASN A 53 -4.78 6.53 1.83
N MET A 54 -5.10 5.83 2.94
CA MET A 54 -5.97 4.67 2.98
C MET A 54 -6.90 4.76 4.19
N ILE A 55 -8.20 4.53 4.00
CA ILE A 55 -9.22 4.49 5.05
C ILE A 55 -9.92 3.14 5.03
N LEU A 56 -10.09 2.53 6.20
CA LEU A 56 -11.05 1.46 6.41
C LEU A 56 -12.42 2.10 6.68
N ILE A 57 -13.33 2.00 5.71
CA ILE A 57 -14.66 2.61 5.72
C ILE A 57 -15.46 2.07 6.90
N ASP A 58 -16.04 2.99 7.67
CA ASP A 58 -16.87 2.72 8.84
C ASP A 58 -16.23 1.79 9.90
N ASP A 59 -14.90 1.64 9.86
CA ASP A 59 -14.12 0.71 10.69
C ASP A 59 -14.58 -0.75 10.58
N ASP A 60 -15.16 -1.13 9.42
CA ASP A 60 -15.73 -2.45 9.19
C ASP A 60 -14.63 -3.50 8.99
N LEU A 61 -14.30 -4.19 10.08
CA LEU A 61 -13.33 -5.29 10.09
C LEU A 61 -13.94 -6.62 9.61
N ASP A 62 -15.25 -6.73 9.41
CA ASP A 62 -15.89 -7.96 8.95
C ASP A 62 -15.84 -8.11 7.42
N ASP A 63 -15.78 -6.99 6.69
CA ASP A 63 -15.67 -6.96 5.23
C ASP A 63 -14.62 -5.94 4.73
N ILE A 64 -13.35 -6.17 5.12
CA ILE A 64 -12.25 -5.24 4.83
C ILE A 64 -12.04 -5.02 3.33
N SER A 65 -12.21 -6.05 2.49
CA SER A 65 -11.92 -5.95 1.05
C SER A 65 -12.87 -5.01 0.32
N ASN A 66 -14.14 -4.96 0.73
CA ASN A 66 -15.13 -4.02 0.16
C ASN A 66 -15.11 -2.65 0.85
N ASN A 67 -14.53 -2.55 2.05
CA ASN A 67 -14.50 -1.34 2.85
C ASN A 67 -13.11 -0.67 2.89
N LEU A 68 -12.19 -0.97 1.97
CA LEU A 68 -10.92 -0.27 1.87
C LEU A 68 -10.97 0.80 0.78
N ALA A 69 -10.76 2.06 1.17
CA ALA A 69 -10.62 3.17 0.23
C ALA A 69 -9.16 3.65 0.16
N ILE A 70 -8.62 3.76 -1.05
CA ILE A 70 -7.33 4.41 -1.35
C ILE A 70 -7.62 5.72 -2.07
N PHE A 71 -7.01 6.82 -1.62
CA PHE A 71 -7.32 8.16 -2.09
C PHE A 71 -6.06 9.03 -2.21
N ASP A 72 -6.22 10.25 -2.73
CA ASP A 72 -5.12 11.21 -2.98
C ASP A 72 -4.10 10.77 -4.05
N PHE A 73 -4.60 10.60 -5.27
CA PHE A 73 -3.78 10.42 -6.48
C PHE A 73 -3.17 11.74 -6.98
N GLY A 74 -2.97 12.75 -6.12
CA GLY A 74 -2.48 14.08 -6.51
C GLY A 74 -1.07 14.08 -7.11
N LEU A 75 -0.24 13.10 -6.73
CA LEU A 75 1.09 12.85 -7.29
C LEU A 75 1.12 11.69 -8.30
N GLY A 76 -0.06 11.15 -8.62
CA GLY A 76 -0.20 9.98 -9.47
C GLY A 76 0.18 10.25 -10.93
N LYS A 77 0.60 9.19 -11.61
CA LYS A 77 0.98 9.22 -13.03
C LYS A 77 0.58 7.93 -13.73
N TYR A 78 0.49 7.96 -15.05
CA TYR A 78 0.42 6.75 -15.85
C TYR A 78 1.83 6.22 -16.16
N SER A 79 2.09 4.94 -15.90
CA SER A 79 3.35 4.26 -16.22
C SER A 79 3.18 2.73 -16.23
N ASP A 80 3.67 2.09 -17.29
CA ASP A 80 3.77 0.65 -17.44
C ASP A 80 5.08 0.07 -16.88
N LEU A 81 5.98 0.94 -16.42
CA LEU A 81 7.31 0.56 -15.97
C LEU A 81 7.25 -0.18 -14.63
N LEU A 82 7.86 -1.37 -14.58
CA LEU A 82 8.05 -2.13 -13.35
C LEU A 82 8.79 -1.33 -12.26
N GLU A 83 9.70 -0.45 -12.67
CA GLU A 83 10.46 0.40 -11.73
C GLU A 83 9.56 1.40 -11.00
N ASP A 84 8.56 1.97 -11.68
CA ASP A 84 7.62 2.90 -11.06
C ASP A 84 6.66 2.17 -10.11
N LYS A 85 6.16 1.01 -10.51
CA LYS A 85 5.30 0.15 -9.67
C LYS A 85 6.04 -0.31 -8.40
N ALA A 86 7.32 -0.68 -8.53
CA ALA A 86 8.17 -1.05 -7.41
C ALA A 86 8.52 0.15 -6.51
N ALA A 87 8.71 1.34 -7.08
CA ALA A 87 8.94 2.55 -6.31
C ALA A 87 7.72 2.92 -5.46
N ASP A 88 6.51 2.76 -6.00
CA ASP A 88 5.26 3.02 -5.27
C ASP A 88 5.08 2.06 -4.08
N LEU A 89 5.30 0.76 -4.30
CA LEU A 89 5.32 -0.25 -3.23
C LEU A 89 6.43 0.00 -2.19
N LEU A 90 7.58 0.54 -2.61
CA LEU A 90 8.65 0.92 -1.68
C LEU A 90 8.25 2.11 -0.79
N VAL A 91 7.49 3.07 -1.30
CA VAL A 91 6.92 4.17 -0.50
C VAL A 91 6.02 3.60 0.60
N LEU A 92 5.13 2.66 0.24
CA LEU A 92 4.26 1.99 1.19
C LEU A 92 5.04 1.21 2.26
N LYS A 93 6.04 0.42 1.84
CA LYS A 93 6.92 -0.32 2.75
C LYS A 93 7.53 0.61 3.80
N LYS A 94 8.13 1.72 3.36
CA LYS A 94 8.77 2.70 4.25
C LYS A 94 7.76 3.40 5.16
N SER A 95 6.57 3.71 4.63
CA SER A 95 5.48 4.28 5.41
C SER A 95 5.09 3.36 6.58
N PHE A 96 4.92 2.06 6.32
CA PHE A 96 4.57 1.11 7.37
C PHE A 96 5.70 0.90 8.37
N GLN A 97 6.94 0.79 7.89
CA GLN A 97 8.12 0.67 8.76
C GLN A 97 8.29 1.87 9.70
N SER A 98 7.81 3.06 9.33
CA SER A 98 7.85 4.26 10.18
C SER A 98 6.81 4.25 11.31
N ILE A 99 5.77 3.42 11.19
CA ILE A 99 4.71 3.25 12.20
C ILE A 99 5.16 2.19 13.21
N ASP A 100 5.44 0.98 12.73
CA ASP A 100 5.89 -0.14 13.52
C ASP A 100 6.75 -1.06 12.64
N TYR A 101 8.05 -1.14 12.94
CA TYR A 101 9.00 -1.86 12.09
C TYR A 101 8.75 -3.38 12.06
N ASP A 102 8.42 -3.98 13.21
CA ASP A 102 8.29 -5.43 13.34
C ASP A 102 7.00 -5.90 12.64
N ILE A 103 5.90 -5.18 12.85
CA ILE A 103 4.62 -5.45 12.20
C ILE A 103 4.70 -5.20 10.69
N ALA A 104 5.41 -4.14 10.27
CA ALA A 104 5.52 -3.78 8.86
C ALA A 104 6.17 -4.85 7.99
N ILE A 105 7.17 -5.58 8.52
CA ILE A 105 7.84 -6.63 7.75
C ILE A 105 6.83 -7.71 7.33
N GLN A 106 6.10 -8.25 8.30
CA GLN A 106 5.12 -9.31 8.05
C GLN A 106 3.95 -8.80 7.20
N THR A 107 3.45 -7.61 7.51
CA THR A 107 2.34 -6.99 6.77
C THR A 107 2.71 -6.78 5.30
N PHE A 108 3.93 -6.32 5.02
CA PHE A 108 4.38 -6.09 3.65
C PHE A 108 4.59 -7.39 2.87
N ASP A 109 5.00 -8.47 3.52
CA ASP A 109 5.08 -9.79 2.87
C ASP A 109 3.71 -10.27 2.39
N TRP A 110 2.65 -10.09 3.20
CA TRP A 110 1.27 -10.39 2.80
C TRP A 110 0.76 -9.47 1.69
N ILE A 111 1.11 -8.18 1.71
CA ILE A 111 0.80 -7.25 0.61
C ILE A 111 1.41 -7.75 -0.70
N LEU A 112 2.69 -8.15 -0.67
CA LEU A 112 3.37 -8.65 -1.86
C LEU A 112 2.81 -9.99 -2.35
N GLU A 113 2.38 -10.87 -1.43
CA GLU A 113 1.69 -12.12 -1.75
C GLU A 113 0.39 -11.84 -2.54
N ALA A 114 -0.44 -10.92 -2.07
CA ALA A 114 -1.67 -10.53 -2.76
C ALA A 114 -1.41 -9.76 -4.06
N TYR A 115 -0.38 -8.91 -4.08
CA TYR A 115 -0.06 -8.08 -5.24
C TYR A 115 0.33 -8.88 -6.48
N ASP A 116 1.18 -9.91 -6.32
CA ASP A 116 1.51 -10.83 -7.42
C ASP A 116 2.12 -12.12 -6.86
N SER A 117 1.26 -13.07 -6.47
CA SER A 117 1.70 -14.36 -5.91
C SER A 117 2.61 -15.16 -6.85
N ASN A 118 2.51 -14.97 -8.16
CA ASN A 118 3.34 -15.69 -9.14
C ASN A 118 4.71 -15.03 -9.36
N ASN A 119 4.84 -13.71 -9.13
CA ASN A 119 6.08 -12.97 -9.34
C ASN A 119 6.55 -12.18 -8.11
N GLN A 120 6.14 -12.60 -6.90
CA GLN A 120 6.48 -11.95 -5.64
C GLN A 120 7.98 -11.68 -5.52
N SER A 121 8.83 -12.67 -5.82
CA SER A 121 10.29 -12.53 -5.76
C SER A 121 10.84 -11.50 -6.75
N LYS A 122 10.25 -11.40 -7.95
CA LYS A 122 10.67 -10.40 -8.95
C LYS A 122 10.39 -9.00 -8.46
N MET A 123 9.20 -8.78 -7.89
CA MET A 123 8.82 -7.49 -7.32
C MET A 123 9.67 -7.15 -6.09
N ALA A 124 9.83 -8.09 -5.15
CA ALA A 124 10.68 -7.91 -3.97
C ALA A 124 12.13 -7.58 -4.32
N ASN A 125 12.71 -8.28 -5.31
CA ASN A 125 14.06 -7.99 -5.81
C ASN A 125 14.16 -6.59 -6.42
N LYS A 126 13.14 -6.15 -7.18
CA LYS A 126 13.13 -4.80 -7.77
C LYS A 126 13.04 -3.72 -6.69
N ILE A 127 12.20 -3.93 -5.68
CA ILE A 127 12.09 -3.05 -4.51
C ILE A 127 13.44 -2.96 -3.79
N ALA A 128 14.10 -4.09 -3.52
CA ALA A 128 15.41 -4.13 -2.85
C ALA A 128 16.51 -3.44 -3.68
N GLU A 129 16.49 -3.59 -5.00
CA GLU A 129 17.39 -2.87 -5.92
C GLU A 129 17.22 -1.36 -5.78
N ILE A 130 15.99 -0.84 -5.87
CA ILE A 130 15.69 0.60 -5.73
C ILE A 130 16.10 1.10 -4.34
N GLU A 131 15.77 0.34 -3.30
CA GLU A 131 16.10 0.68 -1.92
C GLU A 131 17.62 0.78 -1.71
N SER A 132 18.41 -0.10 -2.34
CA SER A 132 19.87 -0.05 -2.29
C SER A 132 20.43 1.23 -2.91
N ARG A 133 19.88 1.68 -4.04
CA ARG A 133 20.33 2.90 -4.73
C ARG A 133 20.11 4.15 -3.87
N GLY A 134 18.99 4.20 -3.12
CA GLY A 134 18.67 5.30 -2.20
C GLY A 134 19.52 5.35 -0.93
N ARG A 135 20.21 4.26 -0.56
CA ARG A 135 21.17 4.24 0.58
C ARG A 135 22.53 4.84 0.25
N TYR A 136 22.86 5.03 -1.04
CA TYR A 136 24.14 5.61 -1.48
C TYR A 136 24.08 7.11 -1.75
N THR A 137 22.92 7.74 -1.56
CA THR A 137 22.72 9.19 -1.71
C THR A 137 22.77 9.88 -0.36
N HIS A 138 23.90 9.83 0.36
CA HIS A 138 24.23 10.68 1.51
C HIS A 138 25.69 11.15 1.38
#